data_AF-A0A4R3F523-F1
#
_entry.id   AF-A0A4R3F523-F1
#
_cell.length_a   1.000
_cell.length_b   1.000
_cell.length_c   1.000
_cell.angle_alpha   90.00
_cell.angle_beta   90.00
_cell.angle_gamma   90.00
#
_symmetry.space_group_name_H-M   'P 1'
#
loop_
_entity.id
_entity.type
_entity.pdbx_description
1 polymer ?
#
loop_
_entity_poly.entity_id
_entity_poly.type
_entity_poly.pdbx_seq_one_letter_code
_entity_poly.pdbx_strand_id
1 'polypeptide(L)'
;MLQWVILIIATVGAGKCLSYSATLLQAATQMAEKHGLGIKPIQYQNTISPPWLTNATIVFWLVDAAAAIWIWYFHGWQQGLGAVVAALVLPAVFQAALPPRQGSTVYLRNSFQVMNNRQANYARDNDKARAMAMEVNISLLLDVRPDLLDAYKDEKGA
;
A
#
# COMPACT_ATOMS: atom_id res chain seq x y z
N MET A 1 4.24 -27.12 -11.59
CA MET A 1 5.16 -26.59 -10.55
C MET A 1 5.38 -25.10 -10.72
N LEU A 2 5.77 -24.63 -11.92
CA LEU A 2 5.93 -23.20 -12.20
C LEU A 2 4.67 -22.37 -11.89
N GLN A 3 3.47 -22.88 -12.22
CA GLN A 3 2.20 -22.19 -11.98
C GLN A 3 1.94 -21.94 -10.48
N TRP A 4 2.25 -22.93 -9.64
CA TRP A 4 2.15 -22.81 -8.19
C TRP A 4 3.14 -21.79 -7.63
N VAL A 5 4.36 -21.72 -8.18
CA VAL A 5 5.34 -20.69 -7.78
C VAL A 5 4.82 -19.29 -8.15
N ILE A 6 4.26 -19.11 -9.35
CA ILE A 6 3.66 -17.84 -9.77
C ILE A 6 2.52 -17.44 -8.85
N LEU A 7 1.62 -18.37 -8.51
CA LEU A 7 0.52 -18.14 -7.56
C LEU A 7 1.06 -17.67 -6.21
N ILE A 8 2.09 -18.34 -5.67
CA ILE A 8 2.69 -17.96 -4.38
C ILE A 8 3.30 -16.56 -4.45
N ILE A 9 4.03 -16.22 -5.52
CA ILE A 9 4.62 -14.88 -5.67
C ILE A 9 3.51 -13.82 -5.79
N ALA A 10 2.45 -14.10 -6.56
CA ALA A 10 1.33 -13.18 -6.73
C ALA A 10 0.58 -12.93 -5.43
N THR A 11 0.26 -14.00 -4.69
CA THR A 11 -0.38 -13.92 -3.36
C THR A 11 0.47 -13.18 -2.33
N VAL A 12 1.81 -13.36 -2.35
CA VAL A 12 2.72 -12.55 -1.52
C VAL A 12 2.59 -11.08 -1.90
N GLY A 13 2.65 -10.74 -3.19
CA GLY A 13 2.48 -9.36 -3.68
C GLY A 13 1.15 -8.75 -3.25
N ALA A 14 0.04 -9.47 -3.45
CA ALA A 14 -1.29 -9.05 -3.02
C ALA A 14 -1.34 -8.83 -1.49
N GLY A 15 -0.79 -9.74 -0.70
CA GLY A 15 -0.70 -9.60 0.76
C GLY A 15 0.11 -8.37 1.21
N LYS A 16 1.16 -8.01 0.46
CA LYS A 16 1.92 -6.77 0.71
C LYS A 16 1.16 -5.51 0.32
N CYS A 17 0.42 -5.53 -0.78
CA CYS A 17 -0.49 -4.44 -1.13
C CYS A 17 -1.59 -4.22 -0.08
N LEU A 18 -2.13 -5.31 0.48
CA LEU A 18 -3.08 -5.25 1.60
C LEU A 18 -2.43 -4.68 2.86
N SER A 19 -1.23 -5.16 3.22
CA SER A 19 -0.47 -4.66 4.38
C SER A 19 -0.17 -3.17 4.27
N TYR A 20 0.22 -2.71 3.08
CA TYR A 20 0.49 -1.30 2.81
C TYR A 20 -0.81 -0.50 2.95
N SER A 21 -1.87 -0.89 2.26
CA SER A 21 -3.18 -0.20 2.32
C SER A 21 -3.72 -0.13 3.75
N ALA A 22 -3.60 -1.21 4.53
CA ALA A 22 -4.04 -1.25 5.91
C ALA A 22 -3.20 -0.32 6.82
N THR A 23 -1.90 -0.19 6.54
CA THR A 23 -1.03 0.76 7.24
C THR A 23 -1.41 2.21 6.96
N LEU A 24 -1.73 2.51 5.70
CA LEU A 24 -2.21 3.85 5.33
C LEU A 24 -3.57 4.15 5.94
N LEU A 25 -4.49 3.18 5.95
CA LEU A 25 -5.77 3.33 6.62
C LEU A 25 -5.59 3.63 8.12
N GLN A 26 -4.65 2.98 8.81
CA GLN A 26 -4.35 3.27 10.21
C GLN A 26 -3.82 4.69 10.44
N ALA A 27 -2.89 5.16 9.61
CA ALA A 27 -2.43 6.55 9.69
C ALA A 27 -3.57 7.53 9.39
N ALA A 28 -4.40 7.21 8.40
CA ALA A 28 -5.54 8.01 7.99
C ALA A 28 -6.64 8.07 9.07
N THR A 29 -6.88 6.99 9.82
CA THR A 29 -7.79 7.00 10.98
C THR A 29 -7.25 7.89 12.07
N GLN A 30 -5.95 7.85 12.36
CA GLN A 30 -5.35 8.73 13.36
C GLN A 30 -5.40 10.21 12.93
N MET A 31 -5.22 10.51 11.64
CA MET A 31 -5.43 11.85 11.09
C MET A 31 -6.89 12.31 11.23
N ALA A 32 -7.84 11.42 10.96
CA ALA A 32 -9.26 11.72 11.13
C ALA A 32 -9.63 11.96 12.61
N GLU A 33 -9.08 11.18 13.54
CA GLU A 33 -9.29 11.36 14.97
C GLU A 33 -8.70 12.68 15.49
N LYS A 34 -7.51 13.06 15.00
CA LYS A 34 -6.81 14.27 15.46
C LYS A 34 -7.32 15.56 14.81
N HIS A 35 -7.67 15.52 13.53
CA HIS A 35 -7.97 16.71 12.73
C HIS A 35 -9.41 16.74 12.18
N GLY A 36 -10.15 15.63 12.28
CA GLY A 36 -11.42 15.45 11.59
C GLY A 36 -12.64 15.88 12.39
N LEU A 37 -13.13 17.09 12.13
CA LEU A 37 -14.53 17.50 12.37
C LEU A 37 -15.46 16.98 11.24
N GLY A 38 -15.42 15.68 10.91
CA GLY A 38 -16.35 15.04 9.98
C GLY A 38 -15.81 14.50 8.64
N ILE A 39 -14.48 14.50 8.43
CA ILE A 39 -13.84 13.89 7.25
C ILE A 39 -13.68 12.38 7.47
N LYS A 40 -14.09 11.56 6.51
CA LYS A 40 -13.99 10.09 6.63
C LYS A 40 -12.53 9.65 6.50
N PRO A 41 -12.05 8.66 7.29
CA PRO A 41 -10.67 8.15 7.20
C PRO A 41 -10.22 7.78 5.79
N ILE A 42 -11.13 7.26 4.95
CA ILE A 42 -10.84 6.92 3.55
C ILE A 42 -10.37 8.13 2.72
N GLN A 43 -10.82 9.34 3.03
CA GLN A 43 -10.41 10.56 2.33
C GLN A 43 -8.95 10.89 2.63
N TYR A 44 -8.53 10.77 3.90
CA TYR A 44 -7.11 10.88 4.28
C TYR A 44 -6.27 9.74 3.70
N GLN A 45 -6.80 8.51 3.67
CA GLN A 45 -6.08 7.39 3.06
C GLN A 45 -5.80 7.66 1.58
N ASN A 46 -6.77 8.21 0.84
CA ASN A 46 -6.59 8.54 -0.57
C ASN A 46 -5.56 9.64 -0.80
N THR A 47 -5.40 10.60 0.12
CA THR A 47 -4.41 11.66 -0.03
C THR A 47 -2.98 11.17 0.20
N ILE A 48 -2.78 10.27 1.16
CA ILE A 48 -1.45 9.71 1.49
C ILE A 48 -1.07 8.50 0.62
N SER A 49 -2.03 7.88 -0.07
CA SER A 49 -1.76 6.70 -0.91
C SER A 49 -0.88 7.02 -2.12
N PRO A 50 0.22 6.28 -2.34
CA PRO A 50 0.99 6.39 -3.57
C PRO A 50 0.14 6.03 -4.80
N PRO A 51 0.27 6.76 -5.93
CA PRO A 51 -0.53 6.51 -7.12
C PRO A 51 -0.27 5.13 -7.75
N TRP A 52 0.93 4.58 -7.55
CA TRP A 52 1.28 3.26 -8.05
C TRP A 52 0.65 2.12 -7.23
N LEU A 53 0.24 2.35 -5.98
CA LEU A 53 -0.23 1.30 -5.07
C LEU A 53 -1.54 0.67 -5.59
N THR A 54 -2.46 1.48 -6.09
CA THR A 54 -3.72 1.01 -6.67
C THR A 54 -3.46 0.10 -7.87
N ASN A 55 -2.60 0.54 -8.80
CA ASN A 55 -2.26 -0.23 -9.99
C ASN A 55 -1.55 -1.53 -9.63
N ALA A 56 -0.59 -1.49 -8.69
CA ALA A 56 0.09 -2.69 -8.22
C ALA A 56 -0.89 -3.69 -7.59
N THR A 57 -1.82 -3.20 -6.76
CA THR A 57 -2.85 -4.03 -6.15
C THR A 57 -3.70 -4.74 -7.21
N ILE A 58 -4.19 -4.01 -8.20
CA ILE A 58 -4.97 -4.58 -9.31
C ILE A 58 -4.16 -5.63 -10.08
N VAL A 59 -2.91 -5.32 -10.43
CA VAL A 59 -2.05 -6.25 -11.17
C VAL A 59 -1.85 -7.55 -10.39
N PHE A 60 -1.53 -7.49 -9.09
CA PHE A 60 -1.32 -8.70 -8.30
C PHE A 60 -2.59 -9.55 -8.19
N TRP A 61 -3.77 -8.94 -8.00
CA TRP A 61 -5.03 -9.68 -7.99
C TRP A 61 -5.37 -10.32 -9.34
N LEU A 62 -5.10 -9.63 -10.45
CA LEU A 62 -5.30 -10.20 -11.79
C LEU A 62 -4.34 -11.36 -12.06
N VAL A 63 -3.06 -11.22 -11.69
CA VAL A 63 -2.07 -12.30 -11.84
C VAL A 63 -2.44 -13.49 -10.97
N ASP A 64 -2.93 -13.25 -9.76
CA ASP A 64 -3.33 -14.30 -8.83
C ASP A 64 -4.54 -15.10 -9.36
N ALA A 65 -5.57 -14.40 -9.84
CA ALA A 65 -6.72 -15.01 -10.51
C ALA A 65 -6.31 -15.78 -11.77
N ALA A 66 -5.45 -15.21 -12.61
CA ALA A 66 -4.95 -15.86 -13.81
C ALA A 66 -4.14 -17.12 -13.48
N ALA A 67 -3.31 -17.09 -12.43
CA ALA A 67 -2.54 -18.24 -11.98
C ALA A 67 -3.45 -19.36 -11.46
N ALA A 68 -4.51 -19.05 -10.73
CA ALA A 68 -5.48 -20.05 -10.27
C ALA A 68 -6.23 -20.71 -11.45
N ILE A 69 -6.69 -19.92 -12.43
CA ILE A 69 -7.31 -20.43 -13.66
C ILE A 69 -6.32 -21.31 -14.44
N TRP A 70 -5.06 -20.89 -14.52
CA TRP A 70 -4.01 -21.65 -15.19
C TRP A 70 -3.80 -23.01 -14.50
N ILE A 71 -3.72 -23.05 -13.16
CA ILE A 71 -3.60 -24.32 -12.43
C ILE A 71 -4.80 -25.22 -12.68
N TRP A 72 -6.02 -24.66 -12.64
CA TRP A 72 -7.26 -25.42 -12.90
C TRP A 72 -7.23 -26.09 -14.28
N TYR A 73 -6.82 -25.35 -15.32
CA TYR A 73 -6.83 -25.85 -16.70
C TYR A 73 -5.86 -27.03 -16.92
N PHE A 74 -4.65 -26.99 -16.35
CA PHE A 74 -3.63 -28.03 -16.60
C PHE A 74 -3.64 -29.18 -15.59
N HIS A 75 -4.12 -28.95 -14.37
CA HIS A 75 -4.04 -29.94 -13.28
C HIS A 75 -5.41 -30.49 -12.86
N GLY A 76 -6.49 -30.05 -13.51
CA GLY A 76 -7.84 -30.51 -13.26
C GLY A 76 -8.48 -29.88 -12.02
N TRP A 77 -9.75 -30.25 -11.79
CA TRP A 77 -10.63 -29.56 -10.85
C TRP A 77 -10.17 -29.63 -9.38
N GLN A 78 -9.53 -30.72 -8.95
CA GLN A 78 -9.07 -30.89 -7.56
C GLN A 78 -7.96 -29.88 -7.22
N GLN A 79 -6.93 -29.78 -8.07
CA GLN A 79 -5.85 -28.82 -7.88
C GLN A 79 -6.32 -27.39 -8.16
N GLY A 80 -7.22 -27.21 -9.12
CA GLY A 80 -7.83 -25.91 -9.40
C GLY A 80 -8.58 -25.35 -8.19
N LEU A 81 -9.39 -26.15 -7.53
CA LEU A 81 -10.10 -25.73 -6.31
C LEU A 81 -9.10 -25.35 -5.20
N GLY A 82 -8.04 -26.16 -5.01
CA GLY A 82 -6.96 -25.84 -4.09
C GLY A 82 -6.26 -24.51 -4.41
N ALA A 83 -6.04 -24.22 -5.69
CA ALA A 83 -5.42 -22.97 -6.14
C ALA A 83 -6.33 -21.75 -5.89
N VAL A 84 -7.65 -21.88 -6.11
CA VAL A 84 -8.61 -20.81 -5.80
C VAL A 84 -8.66 -20.53 -4.31
N VAL A 85 -8.70 -21.57 -3.47
CA VAL A 85 -8.64 -21.40 -2.00
C VAL A 85 -7.33 -20.74 -1.59
N ALA A 86 -6.20 -21.17 -2.17
CA ALA A 86 -4.90 -20.57 -1.91
C ALA A 86 -4.84 -19.09 -2.32
N ALA A 87 -5.36 -18.73 -3.50
CA ALA A 87 -5.43 -17.34 -3.98
C ALA A 87 -6.22 -16.43 -3.03
N LEU A 88 -7.27 -16.95 -2.38
CA LEU A 88 -8.09 -16.15 -1.46
C LEU A 88 -7.47 -16.06 -0.05
N VAL A 89 -6.89 -17.17 0.44
CA VAL A 89 -6.42 -17.27 1.84
C VAL A 89 -4.99 -16.79 2.01
N LEU A 90 -4.09 -17.15 1.08
CA LEU A 90 -2.67 -16.85 1.22
C LEU A 90 -2.35 -15.34 1.29
N PRO A 91 -3.00 -14.43 0.54
CA PRO A 91 -2.76 -13.00 0.71
C PRO A 91 -3.00 -12.51 2.14
N ALA A 92 -4.06 -12.98 2.79
CA ALA A 92 -4.37 -12.64 4.18
C ALA A 92 -3.34 -13.24 5.16
N VAL A 93 -2.91 -14.49 4.91
CA VAL A 93 -1.84 -15.13 5.69
C VAL A 93 -0.53 -14.37 5.54
N PHE A 94 -0.15 -13.98 4.33
CA PHE A 94 1.11 -13.27 4.07
C PHE A 94 1.09 -11.83 4.58
N GLN A 95 -0.07 -11.18 4.60
CA GLN A 95 -0.27 -9.89 5.27
C GLN A 95 0.05 -9.99 6.77
N ALA A 96 -0.40 -11.07 7.43
CA ALA A 96 -0.19 -11.26 8.86
C ALA A 96 1.21 -11.81 9.20
N ALA A 97 1.69 -12.79 8.43
CA ALA A 97 2.88 -13.57 8.78
C ALA A 97 4.18 -12.88 8.35
N LEU A 98 4.25 -12.38 7.11
CA LEU A 98 5.50 -11.88 6.54
C LEU A 98 5.74 -10.41 6.90
N PRO A 99 6.96 -10.00 7.26
CA PRO A 99 7.35 -8.59 7.29
C PRO A 99 7.50 -8.03 5.86
N PRO A 100 7.32 -6.72 5.63
CA PRO A 100 6.74 -5.74 6.53
C PRO A 100 5.23 -6.03 6.71
N ARG A 101 4.73 -5.82 7.93
CA ARG A 101 3.34 -6.07 8.33
C ARG A 101 2.52 -4.77 8.31
N GLN A 102 1.21 -4.89 8.51
CA GLN A 102 0.35 -3.76 8.82
C GLN A 102 0.92 -2.94 9.99
N GLY A 103 0.90 -1.60 9.86
CA GLY A 103 1.49 -0.68 10.84
C GLY A 103 2.99 -0.45 10.67
N SER A 104 3.61 -1.05 9.67
CA SER A 104 5.06 -0.91 9.43
C SER A 104 5.45 0.52 9.09
N THR A 105 6.45 1.04 9.81
CA THR A 105 7.09 2.33 9.53
C THR A 105 7.68 2.38 8.12
N VAL A 106 8.12 1.25 7.56
CA VAL A 106 8.67 1.17 6.20
C VAL A 106 7.65 1.63 5.15
N TYR A 107 6.39 1.22 5.29
CA TYR A 107 5.33 1.63 4.36
C TYR A 107 4.99 3.11 4.50
N LEU A 108 4.94 3.62 5.72
CA LEU A 108 4.66 5.04 5.96
C LEU A 108 5.81 5.94 5.50
N ARG A 109 7.06 5.55 5.73
CA ARG A 109 8.24 6.25 5.21
C ARG A 109 8.22 6.33 3.69
N ASN A 110 7.94 5.21 3.01
CA ASN A 110 7.82 5.20 1.56
C ASN A 110 6.68 6.12 1.08
N SER A 111 5.49 6.04 1.68
CA SER A 111 4.36 6.93 1.34
C SER A 111 4.72 8.40 1.54
N PHE A 112 5.36 8.73 2.67
CA PHE A 112 5.85 10.07 2.98
C PHE A 112 6.88 10.59 1.96
N GLN A 113 7.86 9.77 1.58
CA GLN A 113 8.83 10.11 0.54
C GLN A 113 8.13 10.37 -0.81
N VAL A 114 7.16 9.54 -1.18
CA VAL A 114 6.37 9.75 -2.41
C VAL A 114 5.59 11.06 -2.35
N MET A 115 5.00 11.41 -1.20
CA MET A 115 4.30 12.68 -1.02
C MET A 115 5.25 13.88 -1.16
N ASN A 116 6.42 13.84 -0.52
CA ASN A 116 7.44 14.89 -0.64
C ASN A 116 7.91 15.07 -2.09
N ASN A 117 8.19 13.97 -2.79
CA ASN A 117 8.60 14.01 -4.18
C ASN A 117 7.49 14.60 -5.08
N ARG A 118 6.22 14.29 -4.80
CA ARG A 118 5.08 14.86 -5.51
C ARG A 118 4.92 16.36 -5.25
N GLN A 119 5.08 16.81 -4.00
CA GLN A 119 5.04 18.23 -3.64
C GLN A 119 6.15 19.00 -4.38
N ALA A 120 7.37 18.48 -4.38
CA ALA A 120 8.49 19.08 -5.12
C ALA A 120 8.24 19.13 -6.63
N ASN A 121 7.67 18.07 -7.21
CA ASN A 121 7.32 18.04 -8.63
C ASN A 121 6.23 19.07 -8.97
N TYR A 122 5.16 19.18 -8.17
CA TYR A 122 4.12 20.19 -8.40
C TYR A 122 4.66 21.62 -8.27
N ALA A 123 5.56 21.86 -7.32
CA ALA A 123 6.21 23.16 -7.17
C ALA A 123 7.09 23.49 -8.40
N ARG A 124 7.85 22.51 -8.90
CA ARG A 124 8.68 22.65 -10.10
C ARG A 124 7.84 22.92 -11.35
N ASP A 125 6.68 22.29 -11.44
CA ASP A 125 5.76 22.41 -12.59
C ASP A 125 4.84 23.66 -12.48
N ASN A 126 5.10 24.57 -11.52
CA ASN A 126 4.31 25.78 -11.23
C ASN A 126 2.83 25.54 -10.83
N ASP A 127 2.44 24.32 -10.46
CA ASP A 127 1.12 24.00 -9.93
C ASP A 127 1.06 24.30 -8.43
N LYS A 128 0.99 25.60 -8.11
CA LYS A 128 1.00 26.10 -6.72
C LYS A 128 -0.15 25.54 -5.89
N ALA A 129 -1.32 25.35 -6.47
CA ALA A 129 -2.50 24.84 -5.76
C ALA A 129 -2.29 23.40 -5.27
N ARG A 130 -1.79 22.52 -6.14
CA ARG A 130 -1.51 21.13 -5.75
C ARG A 130 -0.29 21.00 -4.85
N ALA A 131 0.74 21.84 -5.04
CA ALA A 131 1.90 21.87 -4.16
C ALA A 131 1.49 22.24 -2.72
N MET A 132 0.70 23.31 -2.54
CA MET A 132 0.19 23.71 -1.22
C MET A 132 -0.73 22.65 -0.60
N ALA A 133 -1.64 22.05 -1.39
CA ALA A 133 -2.50 20.99 -0.89
C ALA A 133 -1.70 19.76 -0.43
N MET A 134 -0.62 19.41 -1.13
CA MET A 134 0.25 18.31 -0.72
C MET A 134 1.04 18.66 0.54
N GLU A 135 1.52 19.89 0.67
CA GLU A 135 2.21 20.39 1.87
C GLU A 135 1.31 20.32 3.11
N VAL A 136 0.04 20.69 2.99
CA VAL A 136 -0.96 20.53 4.06
C VAL A 136 -1.16 19.05 4.42
N ASN A 137 -1.24 18.16 3.43
CA ASN A 137 -1.36 16.73 3.73
C ASN A 137 -0.11 16.16 4.42
N ILE A 138 1.08 16.64 4.04
CA ILE A 138 2.36 16.28 4.66
C ILE A 138 2.37 16.73 6.13
N SER A 139 1.98 17.98 6.42
CA SER A 139 1.96 18.49 7.80
C SER A 139 0.95 17.72 8.67
N LEU A 140 -0.26 17.45 8.15
CA LEU A 140 -1.25 16.64 8.86
C LEU A 140 -0.74 15.23 9.18
N LEU A 141 0.04 14.62 8.27
CA LEU A 141 0.62 13.31 8.53
C LEU A 141 1.73 13.38 9.58
N LEU A 142 2.61 14.39 9.52
CA LEU A 142 3.69 14.60 10.49
C LEU A 142 3.17 14.91 11.90
N ASP A 143 2.06 15.62 12.00
CA ASP A 143 1.41 15.93 13.28
C ASP A 143 1.00 14.65 14.02
N VAL A 144 0.59 13.63 13.28
CA VAL A 144 0.18 12.33 13.84
C VAL A 144 1.37 11.37 13.97
N ARG A 145 2.32 11.47 13.04
CA ARG A 145 3.50 10.58 12.92
C ARG A 145 4.79 11.41 12.84
N PRO A 146 5.19 12.06 13.95
CA PRO A 146 6.39 12.90 13.97
C PRO A 146 7.67 12.08 13.74
N ASP A 147 7.63 10.78 14.02
CA ASP A 147 8.71 9.82 13.78
C ASP A 147 9.15 9.74 12.31
N LEU A 148 8.29 10.17 11.37
CA LEU A 148 8.62 10.22 9.95
C LEU A 148 9.59 11.37 9.61
N LEU A 149 9.58 12.46 10.38
CA LEU A 149 10.46 13.60 10.14
C LEU A 149 11.91 13.28 10.53
N ASP A 150 12.08 12.65 11.69
CA ASP A 150 13.40 12.26 12.19
C ASP A 150 14.03 11.23 11.24
N ALA A 151 13.25 10.22 10.83
CA ALA A 151 13.66 9.25 9.84
C ALA A 151 14.11 9.88 8.51
N TYR A 152 13.41 10.93 8.05
CA TYR A 152 13.72 11.60 6.80
C TYR A 152 14.98 12.48 6.88
N LYS A 153 15.23 13.10 8.04
CA LYS A 153 16.45 13.88 8.28
C LYS A 153 17.67 12.97 8.33
N ASP A 154 17.56 11.82 8.99
CA ASP A 154 18.64 10.84 9.09
C ASP A 154 19.01 10.28 7.70
N GLU A 155 18.04 10.06 6.81
CA GLU A 155 18.28 9.60 5.43
C GLU A 155 18.89 10.66 4.49
N LYS A 156 18.76 11.96 4.82
CA LYS A 156 19.37 13.07 4.06
C LYS A 156 20.68 13.58 4.65
N GLY A 157 20.98 13.23 5.90
CA GLY A 157 22.21 13.60 6.63
C GLY A 157 23.33 12.56 6.56
N ALA A 158 23.10 11.44 5.88
CA ALA A 158 24.07 10.39 5.56
C ALA A 158 24.46 10.45 4.07
#